data_AF-A0A8T0DR93-F1
#
_entry.id   AF-A0A8T0DR93-F1
#
_cell.length_a   1.000
_cell.length_b   1.000
_cell.length_c   1.000
_cell.angle_alpha   90.00
_cell.angle_beta   90.00
_cell.angle_gamma   90.00
#
_symmetry.space_group_name_H-M   'P 1'
#
loop_
_entity.id
_entity.type
_entity.pdbx_description
1 polymer ?
#
loop_
_entity_poly.entity_id
_entity_poly.type
_entity_poly.pdbx_seq_one_letter_code
_entity_poly.pdbx_strand_id
1 'polypeptide(L)'
;MIEGALGDLRNGVSRIAHNEKIEELQSEFSGDKPHLQHSKPLHLDPMFYEALDVLHYVEPTCLAAFLKLSQFMHRVEDVPNTKAYMESDRIIKWPPNRW
;
A
#
# COMPACT_ATOMS: atom_id res chain seq x y z
N MET A 1 14.37 -21.70 -2.80
CA MET A 1 14.76 -20.71 -1.77
C MET A 1 13.99 -19.39 -1.94
N ILE A 2 13.80 -18.90 -3.18
CA ILE A 2 13.03 -17.67 -3.48
C ILE A 2 11.52 -17.87 -3.27
N GLU A 3 10.97 -19.01 -3.71
CA GLU A 3 9.57 -19.41 -3.51
C GLU A 3 9.13 -19.45 -2.03
N GLY A 4 10.04 -19.83 -1.13
CA GLY A 4 9.77 -19.87 0.31
C GLY A 4 9.64 -18.47 0.91
N ALA A 5 10.58 -17.58 0.56
CA ALA A 5 10.53 -16.17 0.96
C ALA A 5 9.30 -15.45 0.38
N LEU A 6 8.89 -15.82 -0.83
CA LEU A 6 7.68 -15.30 -1.46
C LEU A 6 6.41 -15.79 -0.75
N GLY A 7 6.37 -17.07 -0.39
CA GLY A 7 5.30 -17.64 0.44
C GLY A 7 5.21 -16.97 1.80
N ASP A 8 6.35 -16.72 2.45
CA ASP A 8 6.42 -16.03 3.74
C ASP A 8 6.01 -14.55 3.62
N LEU A 9 6.37 -13.88 2.53
CA LEU A 9 5.94 -12.52 2.25
C LEU A 9 4.42 -12.46 2.06
N ARG A 10 3.87 -13.32 1.21
CA ARG A 10 2.43 -13.43 0.99
C ARG A 10 1.69 -13.75 2.29
N ASN A 11 2.22 -14.65 3.11
CA ASN A 11 1.68 -14.96 4.42
C ASN A 11 1.80 -13.77 5.39
N GLY A 12 2.90 -13.01 5.33
CA GLY A 12 3.09 -11.79 6.11
C GLY A 12 2.09 -10.71 5.75
N VAL A 13 1.94 -10.40 4.45
CA VAL A 13 0.93 -9.46 3.93
C VAL A 13 -0.49 -9.95 4.26
N SER A 14 -0.76 -11.24 4.09
CA SER A 14 -2.06 -11.85 4.44
C SER A 14 -2.35 -11.74 5.94
N ARG A 15 -1.36 -11.99 6.81
CA ARG A 15 -1.49 -11.81 8.27
C ARG A 15 -1.63 -10.35 8.67
N ILE A 16 -1.01 -9.43 7.94
CA ILE A 16 -1.20 -7.99 8.15
C ILE A 16 -2.62 -7.62 7.70
N ALA A 17 -3.07 -8.06 6.53
CA ALA A 17 -4.39 -7.79 5.98
C ALA A 17 -5.55 -8.45 6.78
N HIS A 18 -5.31 -9.60 7.42
CA HIS A 18 -6.29 -10.36 8.23
C HIS A 18 -5.99 -10.31 9.74
N ASN A 19 -5.15 -9.37 10.19
CA ASN A 19 -5.01 -9.13 11.62
C ASN A 19 -6.33 -8.58 12.13
N GLU A 20 -6.90 -9.07 13.24
CA GLU A 20 -8.15 -8.51 13.82
C GLU A 20 -8.07 -6.98 13.98
N LYS A 21 -6.89 -6.45 14.29
CA LYS A 21 -6.64 -5.02 14.42
C LYS A 21 -6.60 -4.28 13.08
N ILE A 22 -6.20 -4.97 12.00
CA ILE A 22 -6.30 -4.46 10.63
C ILE A 22 -7.69 -4.70 10.06
N GLU A 23 -8.42 -5.75 10.43
CA GLU A 23 -9.83 -5.93 10.08
C GLU A 23 -10.69 -4.86 10.76
N GLU A 24 -10.40 -4.51 12.01
CA GLU A 24 -10.93 -3.34 12.69
C GLU A 24 -10.59 -2.07 11.90
N LEU A 25 -9.32 -1.85 11.53
CA LEU A 25 -8.92 -0.75 10.64
C LEU A 25 -9.62 -0.82 9.28
N GLN A 26 -9.84 -1.99 8.67
CA GLN A 26 -10.48 -2.23 7.37
C GLN A 26 -11.99 -2.01 7.42
N SER A 27 -12.60 -2.26 8.58
CA SER A 27 -13.98 -1.95 8.93
C SER A 27 -14.13 -0.46 9.23
N GLU A 28 -13.11 0.17 9.81
CA GLU A 28 -12.99 1.63 9.99
C GLU A 28 -12.67 2.36 8.67
N PHE A 29 -11.93 1.72 7.77
CA PHE A 29 -11.71 2.04 6.36
C PHE A 29 -12.96 1.81 5.51
N SER A 30 -14.13 1.60 6.15
CA SER A 30 -15.45 1.51 5.52
C SER A 30 -15.51 2.40 4.28
N GLY A 31 -15.83 1.74 3.17
CA GLY A 31 -15.48 2.11 1.79
C GLY A 31 -15.98 3.46 1.24
N ASP A 32 -16.45 4.36 2.10
CA ASP A 32 -16.81 5.74 1.78
C ASP A 32 -15.76 6.77 2.23
N LYS A 33 -14.71 6.37 2.97
CA LYS A 33 -13.74 7.32 3.55
C LYS A 33 -12.38 7.28 2.83
N PRO A 34 -11.82 8.44 2.43
CA PRO A 34 -10.66 8.50 1.56
C PRO A 34 -9.30 8.15 2.20
N HIS A 35 -9.17 8.18 3.54
CA HIS A 35 -7.88 8.10 4.26
C HIS A 35 -7.88 7.09 5.42
N LEU A 36 -6.70 6.59 5.82
CA LEU A 36 -6.49 5.67 6.96
C LEU A 36 -7.15 6.17 8.25
N GLN A 37 -7.13 7.49 8.47
CA GLN A 37 -7.68 8.09 9.66
C GLN A 37 -8.81 9.06 9.30
N HIS A 38 -9.96 8.50 8.92
CA HIS A 38 -11.33 9.01 9.09
C HIS A 38 -11.71 10.43 8.60
N SER A 39 -10.79 11.33 8.28
CA SER A 39 -11.10 12.74 7.99
C SER A 39 -10.01 13.57 7.31
N LYS A 40 -8.72 13.19 7.35
CA LYS A 40 -7.63 13.94 6.70
C LYS A 40 -6.52 13.03 6.18
N PRO A 41 -5.87 13.38 5.04
CA PRO A 41 -4.63 12.75 4.63
C PRO A 41 -3.59 13.01 5.71
N LEU A 42 -3.21 11.96 6.42
CA LEU A 42 -2.16 12.01 7.43
C LEU A 42 -0.88 11.45 6.83
N HIS A 43 0.27 11.76 7.43
CA HIS A 43 1.57 11.17 7.09
C HIS A 43 1.56 9.63 7.02
N LEU A 44 0.58 8.98 7.65
CA LEU A 44 0.40 7.53 7.61
C LEU A 44 0.01 6.99 6.23
N ASP A 45 -0.73 7.75 5.39
CA ASP A 45 -1.15 7.27 4.06
C ASP A 45 0.06 7.06 3.12
N PRO A 46 1.01 8.02 2.98
CA PRO A 46 2.22 7.80 2.20
C PRO A 46 3.14 6.69 2.74
N MET A 47 3.24 6.54 4.07
CA MET A 47 4.05 5.47 4.68
C MET A 47 3.51 4.08 4.32
N PHE A 48 2.19 3.92 4.37
CA PHE A 48 1.55 2.67 4.02
C PHE A 48 1.58 2.40 2.52
N TYR A 49 1.39 3.44 1.70
CA TYR A 49 1.57 3.38 0.25
C TYR A 49 2.97 2.87 -0.13
N GLU A 50 4.04 3.46 0.41
CA GLU A 50 5.42 3.07 0.10
C GLU A 50 5.69 1.60 0.43
N ALA A 51 5.22 1.14 1.59
CA ALA A 51 5.39 -0.26 1.98
C ALA A 51 4.67 -1.22 1.01
N LEU A 52 3.46 -0.86 0.56
CA LEU A 52 2.70 -1.65 -0.41
C LEU A 52 3.32 -1.60 -1.80
N ASP A 53 3.88 -0.46 -2.23
CA ASP A 53 4.54 -0.31 -3.52
C ASP A 53 5.78 -1.21 -3.62
N VAL A 54 6.61 -1.23 -2.56
CA VAL A 54 7.77 -2.14 -2.47
C VAL A 54 7.33 -3.61 -2.50
N LEU A 55 6.26 -3.96 -1.79
CA LEU A 55 5.72 -5.32 -1.80
C LEU A 55 5.18 -5.70 -3.18
N HIS A 56 4.50 -4.78 -3.86
CA HIS A 56 3.97 -4.99 -5.21
C HIS A 56 5.09 -5.14 -6.24
N TYR A 57 6.20 -4.41 -6.08
CA TYR A 57 7.40 -4.58 -6.90
C TYR A 57 8.02 -5.97 -6.74
N VAL A 58 8.04 -6.51 -5.52
CA VAL A 58 8.57 -7.85 -5.22
C VAL A 58 7.64 -8.96 -5.71
N GLU A 59 6.33 -8.79 -5.50
CA GLU A 59 5.30 -9.75 -5.91
C GLU A 59 4.09 -9.03 -6.53
N PRO A 60 4.01 -8.94 -7.86
CA PRO A 60 2.94 -8.22 -8.54
C PRO A 60 1.54 -8.72 -8.22
N THR A 61 1.36 -9.99 -7.83
CA THR A 61 0.04 -10.54 -7.53
C THR A 61 -0.40 -10.34 -6.06
N CYS A 62 0.46 -9.79 -5.20
CA CYS A 62 0.18 -9.72 -3.76
C CYS A 62 -1.07 -8.91 -3.39
N LEU A 63 -1.44 -7.92 -4.22
CA LEU A 63 -2.62 -7.07 -4.03
C LEU A 63 -3.87 -7.59 -4.77
N ALA A 64 -3.73 -8.59 -5.66
CA ALA A 64 -4.84 -9.07 -6.50
C ALA A 64 -5.98 -9.69 -5.68
N ALA A 65 -5.67 -10.26 -4.50
CA ALA A 65 -6.65 -10.80 -3.58
C ALA A 65 -7.37 -9.73 -2.73
N PHE A 66 -6.89 -8.49 -2.73
CA PHE A 66 -7.31 -7.43 -1.79
C PHE A 66 -7.77 -6.17 -2.53
N LEU A 67 -9.00 -6.19 -3.05
CA LEU A 67 -9.58 -5.06 -3.81
C LEU A 67 -9.50 -3.72 -3.06
N LYS A 68 -9.71 -3.72 -1.74
CA LYS A 68 -9.63 -2.50 -0.91
C LYS A 68 -8.23 -1.88 -0.87
N LEU A 69 -7.17 -2.71 -0.88
CA LEU A 69 -5.78 -2.25 -0.87
C LEU A 69 -5.38 -1.69 -2.23
N SER A 70 -5.81 -2.32 -3.33
CA SER A 70 -5.63 -1.79 -4.68
C SER A 70 -6.33 -0.43 -4.86
N GLN A 71 -7.56 -0.29 -4.36
CA GLN A 71 -8.26 0.99 -4.37
C GLN A 71 -7.56 2.05 -3.49
N PHE A 72 -6.96 1.66 -2.37
CA PHE A 72 -6.18 2.58 -1.54
C PHE A 72 -4.95 3.13 -2.28
N MET A 73 -4.19 2.27 -2.95
CA MET A 73 -3.02 2.67 -3.76
C MET A 73 -3.40 3.74 -4.79
N HIS A 74 -4.43 3.46 -5.59
CA HIS A 74 -4.91 4.40 -6.61
C HIS A 74 -5.41 5.73 -6.01
N ARG A 75 -6.07 5.72 -4.86
CA ARG A 75 -6.50 6.96 -4.20
C ARG A 75 -5.32 7.83 -3.77
N VAL A 76 -4.22 7.23 -3.28
CA VAL A 76 -3.01 7.96 -2.88
C VAL A 76 -2.34 8.57 -4.11
N GLU A 77 -2.24 7.81 -5.20
CA GLU A 77 -1.70 8.26 -6.49
C GLU A 77 -2.50 9.43 -7.08
N ASP A 78 -3.84 9.43 -6.92
CA ASP A 78 -4.73 10.45 -7.46
C ASP A 78 -4.74 11.77 -6.66
N VAL A 79 -4.10 11.85 -5.49
CA VAL A 79 -3.99 13.10 -4.73
C VAL A 79 -3.20 14.13 -5.57
N PRO A 80 -3.73 15.35 -5.83
CA PRO A 80 -3.16 16.26 -6.83
C PRO A 80 -1.65 16.56 -6.65
N ASN A 81 -1.21 16.78 -5.41
CA ASN A 81 0.20 17.03 -5.11
C ASN A 81 1.08 15.78 -5.28
N THR A 82 0.55 14.61 -4.93
CA THR A 82 1.24 13.32 -5.11
C THR A 82 1.37 13.01 -6.58
N LYS A 83 0.29 13.15 -7.36
CA LYS A 83 0.27 12.98 -8.80
C LYS A 83 1.27 13.91 -9.50
N ALA A 84 1.22 15.20 -9.18
CA ALA A 84 2.15 16.18 -9.73
C ALA A 84 3.61 15.86 -9.36
N TYR A 85 3.86 15.30 -8.17
CA TYR A 85 5.19 14.84 -7.79
C TYR A 85 5.63 13.59 -8.58
N MET A 86 4.77 12.59 -8.72
CA MET A 86 5.01 11.34 -9.46
C MET A 86 5.22 11.57 -10.96
N GLU A 87 4.63 12.62 -11.53
CA GLU A 87 4.81 13.04 -12.92
C GLU A 87 6.02 13.97 -13.11
N SER A 88 6.63 14.48 -12.05
CA SER A 88 7.79 15.39 -12.13
C SER A 88 9.13 14.65 -12.23
N ASP A 89 10.14 15.32 -12.77
CA ASP A 89 11.53 14.79 -12.86
C ASP A 89 12.19 14.56 -11.49
N ARG A 90 11.55 14.99 -10.39
CA ARG A 90 12.04 14.79 -9.02
C ARG A 90 11.71 13.41 -8.47
N ILE A 91 10.83 12.64 -9.12
CA ILE A 91 10.43 11.32 -8.65
C ILE A 91 11.62 10.35 -8.71
N ILE A 92 11.84 9.64 -7.61
CA ILE A 92 12.81 8.54 -7.55
C ILE A 92 11.99 7.25 -7.48
N LYS A 93 11.86 6.55 -8.61
CA LYS A 93 11.14 5.27 -8.69
C LYS A 93 12.02 4.05 -8.38
N TRP A 94 13.34 4.21 -8.43
CA TRP A 94 14.30 3.13 -8.26
C TRP A 94 15.65 3.68 -7.80
N PRO A 95 16.39 2.96 -6.93
CA PRO A 95 16.03 1.70 -6.27
C PRO A 95 15.16 1.90 -5.01
N PRO A 96 14.33 0.90 -4.63
CA PRO A 96 13.50 0.93 -3.43
C PRO A 96 14.32 0.78 -2.14
N ASN A 97 15.51 0.17 -2.24
CA ASN A 97 16.45 -0.03 -1.14
C ASN A 97 17.86 0.35 -1.57
N ARG A 98 18.77 0.44 -0.61
CA ARG A 98 20.19 0.66 -0.89
C ARG A 98 20.76 -0.44 -1.78
N TRP A 99 21.71 -0.08 -2.66
CA TRP A 99 22.57 -1.02 -3.37
C TRP A 99 23.49 -1.81 -2.43
#